data_AF-A0A8X6U5X9-F1
#
_entry.id   AF-A0A8X6U5X9-F1
#
_cell.length_a   1.000
_cell.length_b   1.000
_cell.length_c   1.000
_cell.angle_alpha   90.00
_cell.angle_beta   90.00
_cell.angle_gamma   90.00
#
_symmetry.space_group_name_H-M   'P 1'
#
loop_
_entity.id
_entity.type
_entity.pdbx_description
1 polymer ?
#
loop_
_entity_poly.entity_id
_entity_poly.type
_entity_poly.pdbx_seq_one_letter_code
_entity_poly.pdbx_strand_id
1 'polypeptide(L)'
;MRGLPLDEHRIRHAASRLALRDYNEHPHLDHDCWNLQHSVNCKDLPLNNASLQLNIQALDEGIKDFDVNGTATTVPLVNELNQEEDNVKILYQTVVPVMLTACFLSMLFNLVIVFSVRWVRRLSPTLYLSLSLAVADAYASLIIGVGLVINSLLPTVYGMNLGLFSHCYILVLEAFRLGGVVIIVLHLLALAVNHYIGILKPLHYAATVTRRTAIIAIAAMWVIPVLFFLSYFSLVPSDGFQSQYCSRVDFLLRVPFRVTTSVLFFVPLILMSGMYTHMFILVRKHQRGLLQTPTSRQLHKNVKATITTLLILGTYILGWMPAVLYFILTCLDCPIPYPEIPLWVRIPTGIFINSMIVIKSFVDPIIYVVRMPEIKNAMGAIWRTRCGAHTSLATEFPLHSRTDIHRVTFNVVSRKTKVNGVSPC
;
A
#
# COMPACT_ATOMS: atom_id res chain seq x y z
N MET A 1 -14.67 42.97 4.73
CA MET A 1 -14.41 42.87 3.28
C MET A 1 -13.60 41.61 3.04
N ARG A 2 -14.12 40.72 2.20
CA ARG A 2 -13.47 39.46 1.80
C ARG A 2 -12.32 39.78 0.83
N GLY A 3 -11.15 39.16 1.02
CA GLY A 3 -10.04 39.19 0.07
C GLY A 3 -9.46 37.77 -0.05
N LEU A 4 -9.47 37.23 -1.26
CA LEU A 4 -9.22 35.83 -1.63
C LEU A 4 -7.76 35.39 -1.38
N PRO A 5 -7.52 34.13 -0.94
CA PRO A 5 -6.21 33.49 -1.07
C PRO A 5 -6.19 32.73 -2.41
N LEU A 6 -5.75 33.39 -3.48
CA LEU A 6 -5.48 32.75 -4.77
C LEU A 6 -4.09 32.11 -4.75
N ASP A 7 -4.11 30.80 -4.48
CA ASP A 7 -3.43 29.79 -5.31
C ASP A 7 -1.91 29.89 -5.52
N GLU A 8 -1.16 29.72 -4.44
CA GLU A 8 0.31 29.57 -4.42
C GLU A 8 0.81 28.35 -5.23
N HIS A 9 -0.08 27.39 -5.53
CA HIS A 9 0.23 26.18 -6.30
C HIS A 9 0.14 26.39 -7.83
N ARG A 10 -0.67 27.36 -8.29
CA ARG A 10 -0.73 27.77 -9.72
C ARG A 10 0.56 28.42 -10.20
N ILE A 11 1.23 29.16 -9.32
CA ILE A 11 2.42 29.95 -9.66
C ILE A 11 3.66 29.05 -9.86
N ARG A 12 3.84 28.01 -9.03
CA ARG A 12 5.00 27.11 -9.13
C ARG A 12 4.97 26.23 -10.38
N HIS A 13 3.79 25.82 -10.84
CA HIS A 13 3.64 24.92 -11.99
C HIS A 13 3.69 25.67 -13.34
N ALA A 14 3.34 26.96 -13.36
CA ALA A 14 3.50 27.84 -14.52
C ALA A 14 4.97 28.27 -14.71
N ALA A 15 5.68 28.59 -13.61
CA ALA A 15 7.08 28.99 -13.65
C ALA A 15 8.01 27.89 -14.19
N SER A 16 7.76 26.61 -13.86
CA SER A 16 8.56 25.50 -14.36
C SER A 16 8.38 25.25 -15.86
N ARG A 17 7.19 25.53 -16.42
CA ARG A 17 6.92 25.35 -17.87
C ARG A 17 7.41 26.51 -18.71
N LEU A 18 7.38 27.74 -18.18
CA LEU A 18 7.94 28.91 -18.87
C LEU A 18 9.47 28.83 -18.95
N ALA A 19 10.14 28.40 -17.87
CA ALA A 19 11.60 28.19 -17.88
C ALA A 19 12.05 27.09 -18.88
N LEU A 20 11.23 26.06 -19.10
CA LEU A 20 11.50 25.00 -20.08
C LEU A 20 11.18 25.39 -21.53
N ARG A 21 10.30 26.37 -21.75
CA ARG A 21 9.96 26.87 -23.10
C ARG A 21 11.01 27.85 -23.60
N ASP A 22 11.47 28.78 -22.75
CA ASP A 22 12.54 29.73 -23.09
C ASP A 22 13.87 29.03 -23.42
N TYR A 23 14.21 27.94 -22.70
CA TYR A 23 15.43 27.17 -22.97
C TYR A 23 15.42 26.47 -24.34
N ASN A 24 14.23 26.06 -24.83
CA ASN A 24 14.10 25.35 -26.09
C ASN A 24 13.95 26.26 -27.31
N GLU A 25 13.46 27.50 -27.14
CA GLU A 25 13.33 28.44 -28.26
C GLU A 25 14.62 29.25 -28.48
N HIS A 26 15.43 29.52 -27.46
CA HIS A 26 16.64 30.37 -27.58
C HIS A 26 17.88 29.81 -26.82
N PRO A 27 18.68 28.92 -27.40
CA PRO A 27 19.86 28.35 -26.74
C PRO A 27 21.08 29.31 -26.63
N HIS A 28 20.96 30.56 -27.09
CA HIS A 28 22.09 31.51 -27.24
C HIS A 28 21.86 32.92 -26.67
N LEU A 29 20.83 33.16 -25.87
CA LEU A 29 20.62 34.45 -25.21
C LEU A 29 21.43 34.54 -23.89
N ASP A 30 22.76 34.42 -24.01
CA ASP A 30 23.72 34.70 -22.93
C ASP A 30 24.55 35.97 -23.23
N HIS A 31 24.11 36.82 -24.16
CA HIS A 31 24.93 37.93 -24.66
C HIS A 31 24.33 39.34 -24.68
N ASP A 32 23.07 39.54 -24.28
CA ASP A 32 22.44 40.86 -24.31
C ASP A 32 22.30 41.53 -22.93
N CYS A 33 23.26 41.28 -22.03
CA CYS A 33 23.46 42.11 -20.84
C CYS A 33 24.61 43.12 -21.03
N TRP A 34 24.71 43.72 -22.23
CA TRP A 34 25.80 44.63 -22.57
C TRP A 34 25.34 45.82 -23.43
N ASN A 35 24.22 46.49 -23.10
CA ASN A 35 23.92 47.80 -23.70
C ASN A 35 22.90 48.69 -22.94
N LEU A 36 22.84 48.59 -21.61
CA LEU A 36 22.14 49.59 -20.78
C LEU A 36 23.09 50.11 -19.70
N GLN A 37 24.02 50.94 -20.16
CA GLN A 37 24.77 51.82 -19.28
C GLN A 37 23.80 52.90 -18.79
N HIS A 38 23.32 52.74 -17.56
CA HIS A 38 23.26 53.73 -16.47
C HIS A 38 22.31 53.19 -15.38
N SER A 39 22.89 52.83 -14.23
CA SER A 39 22.22 52.55 -12.94
C SER A 39 21.36 51.28 -12.85
N VAL A 40 21.96 50.11 -12.56
CA VAL A 40 21.57 49.18 -11.47
C VAL A 40 22.71 48.16 -11.29
N ASN A 41 23.18 47.96 -10.06
CA ASN A 41 24.22 46.99 -9.70
C ASN A 41 23.55 45.61 -9.42
N CYS A 42 23.72 44.62 -10.30
CA CYS A 42 23.02 43.32 -10.22
C CYS A 42 23.50 42.36 -9.10
N LYS A 43 24.15 42.86 -8.04
CA LYS A 43 24.59 42.03 -6.90
C LYS A 43 23.69 42.09 -5.67
N ASP A 44 22.69 42.97 -5.64
CA ASP A 44 21.91 43.24 -4.44
C ASP A 44 20.38 43.10 -4.59
N LEU A 45 19.85 42.40 -5.62
CA LEU A 45 18.40 42.20 -5.70
C LEU A 45 17.95 41.07 -4.75
N PRO A 46 17.18 41.35 -3.68
CA PRO A 46 16.56 40.31 -2.89
C PRO A 46 15.42 39.72 -3.71
N LEU A 47 15.41 38.39 -3.90
CA LEU A 47 14.29 37.63 -4.43
C LEU A 47 13.11 37.68 -3.44
N ASN A 48 12.46 38.83 -3.33
CA ASN A 48 11.22 39.02 -2.60
C ASN A 48 10.05 38.90 -3.59
N ASN A 49 8.99 38.21 -3.16
CA ASN A 49 7.75 37.90 -3.89
C ASN A 49 7.05 39.08 -4.60
N ALA A 50 7.48 40.33 -4.36
CA ALA A 50 6.96 41.52 -5.04
C ALA A 50 7.45 41.64 -6.50
N SER A 51 8.65 41.17 -6.84
CA SER A 51 9.17 41.26 -8.22
C SER A 51 8.50 40.29 -9.19
N LEU A 52 8.01 39.15 -8.69
CA LEU A 52 7.29 38.17 -9.51
C LEU A 52 5.83 38.60 -9.77
N GLN A 53 5.19 39.28 -8.82
CA GLN A 53 3.88 39.91 -9.04
C GLN A 53 3.97 41.06 -10.04
N LEU A 54 5.04 41.87 -9.98
CA LEU A 54 5.29 42.92 -10.97
C LEU A 54 5.42 42.36 -12.40
N ASN A 55 6.04 41.19 -12.59
CA ASN A 55 6.11 40.59 -13.93
C ASN A 55 4.75 40.06 -14.41
N ILE A 56 3.91 39.49 -13.55
CA ILE A 56 2.57 39.00 -13.96
C ILE A 56 1.62 40.17 -14.19
N GLN A 57 1.70 41.23 -13.37
CA GLN A 57 0.88 42.42 -13.51
C GLN A 57 1.35 43.29 -14.70
N ALA A 58 2.66 43.31 -15.00
CA ALA A 58 3.18 43.91 -16.24
C ALA A 58 2.91 43.06 -17.49
N LEU A 59 2.72 41.74 -17.36
CA LEU A 59 2.21 40.88 -18.44
C LEU A 59 0.70 41.09 -18.66
N ASP A 60 -0.09 41.29 -17.60
CA ASP A 60 -1.52 41.64 -17.70
C ASP A 60 -1.75 43.07 -18.22
N GLU A 61 -0.86 44.02 -17.88
CA GLU A 61 -0.90 45.38 -18.41
C GLU A 61 -0.21 45.52 -19.79
N GLY A 62 0.77 44.66 -20.10
CA GLY A 62 1.46 44.59 -21.39
C GLY A 62 0.67 43.84 -22.48
N ILE A 63 -0.30 43.01 -22.11
CA ILE A 63 -1.28 42.39 -23.04
C ILE A 63 -2.56 43.24 -23.05
N LYS A 64 -2.40 44.57 -23.14
CA LYS A 64 -3.44 45.48 -23.62
C LYS A 64 -2.94 46.15 -24.89
N ASP A 65 -2.57 45.34 -25.88
CA ASP A 65 -2.44 45.88 -27.22
C ASP A 65 -3.84 46.21 -27.72
N PHE A 66 -4.05 47.51 -27.91
CA PHE A 66 -5.31 48.12 -28.28
C PHE A 66 -5.57 47.83 -29.75
N ASP A 67 -6.15 46.67 -30.06
CA ASP A 67 -6.63 46.42 -31.41
C ASP A 67 -7.99 47.12 -31.60
N VAL A 68 -8.02 48.07 -32.54
CA VAL A 68 -9.15 48.98 -32.83
C VAL A 68 -10.41 48.26 -33.37
N ASN A 69 -10.45 46.93 -33.41
CA ASN A 69 -11.64 46.15 -33.76
C ASN A 69 -11.90 45.00 -32.78
N GLY A 70 -12.28 45.35 -31.55
CA GLY A 70 -13.33 44.67 -30.77
C GLY A 70 -13.36 43.13 -30.72
N THR A 71 -12.23 42.44 -30.70
CA THR A 71 -12.17 41.00 -30.40
C THR A 71 -11.03 40.73 -29.43
N ALA A 72 -11.39 40.42 -28.18
CA ALA A 72 -10.45 40.02 -27.15
C ALA A 72 -9.87 38.64 -27.50
N THR A 73 -8.65 38.60 -28.03
CA THR A 73 -7.86 37.38 -28.21
C THR A 73 -7.22 36.98 -26.89
N THR A 74 -7.99 36.34 -26.02
CA THR A 74 -7.40 35.58 -24.92
C THR A 74 -6.57 34.44 -25.51
N VAL A 75 -5.28 34.45 -25.16
CA VAL A 75 -4.17 33.71 -25.78
C VAL A 75 -4.38 32.18 -25.75
N PRO A 76 -4.13 31.44 -26.85
CA PRO A 76 -4.33 29.98 -26.95
C PRO A 76 -3.58 29.15 -25.89
N LEU A 77 -2.41 29.63 -25.44
CA LEU A 77 -1.63 28.99 -24.38
C LEU A 77 -2.36 28.94 -23.03
N VAL A 78 -3.10 29.98 -22.68
CA VAL A 78 -3.87 30.04 -21.42
C VAL A 78 -5.02 29.04 -21.47
N ASN A 79 -5.65 28.89 -22.65
CA ASN A 79 -6.70 27.89 -22.85
C ASN A 79 -6.15 26.46 -22.78
N GLU A 80 -4.97 26.18 -23.33
CA GLU A 80 -4.34 24.86 -23.23
C GLU A 80 -3.98 24.49 -21.77
N LEU A 81 -3.46 25.43 -20.99
CA LEU A 81 -3.12 25.20 -19.58
C LEU A 81 -4.37 24.96 -18.71
N ASN A 82 -5.43 25.75 -18.93
CA ASN A 82 -6.71 25.57 -18.23
C ASN A 82 -7.35 24.22 -18.60
N GLN A 83 -7.28 23.83 -19.87
CA GLN A 83 -7.83 22.57 -20.35
C GLN A 83 -7.08 21.36 -19.77
N GLU A 84 -5.76 21.43 -19.58
CA GLU A 84 -5.00 20.37 -18.90
C GLU A 84 -5.34 20.27 -17.40
N GLU A 85 -5.49 21.40 -16.70
CA GLU A 85 -5.91 21.44 -15.29
C GLU A 85 -7.31 20.83 -15.10
N ASP A 86 -8.25 21.19 -15.97
CA ASP A 86 -9.61 20.65 -15.95
C ASP A 86 -9.65 19.14 -16.23
N ASN A 87 -8.87 18.67 -17.20
CA ASN A 87 -8.76 17.23 -17.51
C ASN A 87 -8.22 16.44 -16.31
N VAL A 88 -7.20 16.98 -15.63
CA VAL A 88 -6.62 16.37 -14.43
C VAL A 88 -7.64 16.33 -13.30
N LYS A 89 -8.39 17.41 -13.09
CA LYS A 89 -9.43 17.48 -12.06
C LYS A 89 -10.55 16.47 -12.30
N ILE A 90 -11.04 16.35 -13.54
CA ILE A 90 -12.06 15.36 -13.93
C ILE A 90 -11.56 13.93 -13.68
N LEU A 91 -10.30 13.66 -14.00
CA LEU A 91 -9.67 12.36 -13.77
C LEU A 91 -9.63 12.02 -12.27
N TYR A 92 -9.20 12.95 -11.42
CA TYR A 92 -9.20 12.75 -9.96
C TYR A 92 -10.62 12.59 -9.40
N GLN A 93 -11.60 13.36 -9.88
CA GLN A 93 -13.01 13.23 -9.47
C GLN A 93 -13.60 11.85 -9.81
N THR A 94 -13.10 11.19 -10.86
CA THR A 94 -13.62 9.89 -11.28
C THR A 94 -12.83 8.74 -10.64
N VAL A 95 -11.51 8.78 -10.69
CA VAL A 95 -10.64 7.67 -10.28
C VAL A 95 -10.54 7.54 -8.76
N VAL A 96 -10.45 8.67 -8.03
CA VAL A 96 -10.26 8.63 -6.57
C VAL A 96 -11.45 7.98 -5.86
N PRO A 97 -12.73 8.31 -6.16
CA PRO A 97 -13.87 7.63 -5.54
C PRO A 97 -13.91 6.12 -5.85
N VAL A 98 -13.60 5.72 -7.09
CA VAL A 98 -13.50 4.30 -7.46
C VAL A 98 -12.42 3.60 -6.63
N MET A 99 -11.26 4.22 -6.46
CA MET A 99 -10.19 3.66 -5.61
C MET A 99 -10.57 3.63 -4.13
N LEU A 100 -11.28 4.65 -3.62
CA LEU A 100 -11.75 4.69 -2.24
C LEU A 100 -12.75 3.57 -1.95
N THR A 101 -13.71 3.35 -2.85
CA THR A 101 -14.65 2.22 -2.72
C THR A 101 -13.92 0.88 -2.76
N ALA A 102 -12.91 0.73 -3.62
CA ALA A 102 -12.09 -0.47 -3.67
C ALA A 102 -11.27 -0.67 -2.37
N CYS A 103 -10.67 0.39 -1.81
CA CYS A 103 -9.97 0.33 -0.52
C CYS A 103 -10.92 -0.10 0.62
N PHE A 104 -12.12 0.48 0.66
CA PHE A 104 -13.13 0.14 1.67
C PHE A 104 -13.57 -1.32 1.58
N LEU A 105 -13.87 -1.81 0.38
CA LEU A 105 -14.26 -3.20 0.16
C LEU A 105 -13.11 -4.17 0.50
N SER A 106 -11.87 -3.84 0.14
CA SER A 106 -10.69 -4.64 0.50
C SER A 106 -10.50 -4.71 2.02
N MET A 107 -10.63 -3.58 2.72
CA MET A 107 -10.59 -3.54 4.18
C MET A 107 -11.67 -4.44 4.78
N LEU A 108 -12.91 -4.35 4.28
CA LEU A 108 -14.03 -5.15 4.76
C LEU A 108 -13.75 -6.66 4.59
N PHE A 109 -13.29 -7.10 3.41
CA PHE A 109 -13.00 -8.52 3.20
C PHE A 109 -11.90 -9.04 4.11
N ASN A 110 -10.82 -8.28 4.30
CA ASN A 110 -9.77 -8.65 5.23
C ASN A 110 -10.27 -8.74 6.69
N LEU A 111 -11.13 -7.80 7.11
CA LEU A 111 -11.77 -7.86 8.44
C LEU A 111 -12.70 -9.06 8.60
N VAL A 112 -13.42 -9.47 7.54
CA VAL A 112 -14.22 -10.71 7.54
C VAL A 112 -13.34 -11.93 7.74
N ILE A 113 -12.16 -12.00 7.10
CA ILE A 113 -11.20 -13.08 7.33
C ILE A 113 -10.77 -13.11 8.80
N VAL A 114 -10.43 -11.95 9.38
CA VAL A 114 -10.05 -11.85 10.79
C VAL A 114 -11.19 -12.30 11.71
N PHE A 115 -12.42 -11.87 11.42
CA PHE A 115 -13.60 -12.24 12.18
C PHE A 115 -13.91 -13.75 12.13
N SER A 116 -13.58 -14.41 11.00
CA SER A 116 -13.80 -15.86 10.83
C SER A 116 -13.09 -16.72 11.88
N VAL A 117 -12.07 -16.19 12.55
CA VAL A 117 -11.34 -16.89 13.62
C VAL A 117 -12.24 -17.40 14.75
N ARG A 118 -13.40 -16.74 15.01
CA ARG A 118 -14.35 -17.15 16.06
C ARG A 118 -14.95 -18.53 15.82
N TRP A 119 -14.95 -19.01 14.58
CA TRP A 119 -15.42 -20.36 14.20
C TRP A 119 -14.29 -21.38 14.06
N VAL A 120 -13.03 -20.99 14.34
CA VAL A 120 -11.88 -21.88 14.26
C VAL A 120 -11.60 -22.51 15.62
N ARG A 121 -11.63 -23.85 15.70
CA ARG A 121 -11.44 -24.60 16.96
C ARG A 121 -10.00 -24.64 17.48
N ARG A 122 -9.01 -24.59 16.57
CA ARG A 122 -7.58 -24.67 16.92
C ARG A 122 -6.78 -23.73 16.04
N LEU A 123 -5.99 -22.87 16.65
CA LEU A 123 -5.14 -21.92 15.95
C LEU A 123 -3.73 -22.48 15.75
N SER A 124 -3.34 -22.69 14.50
CA SER A 124 -1.96 -23.01 14.14
C SER A 124 -1.09 -21.74 14.09
N PRO A 125 0.24 -21.82 14.27
CA PRO A 125 1.13 -20.67 14.11
C PRO A 125 1.02 -20.00 12.74
N THR A 126 0.90 -20.79 11.66
CA THR A 126 0.64 -20.29 10.30
C THR A 126 -0.65 -19.46 10.25
N LEU A 127 -1.72 -19.93 10.89
CA LEU A 127 -2.99 -19.21 10.92
C LEU A 127 -2.88 -17.89 11.71
N TYR A 128 -2.17 -17.87 12.84
CA TYR A 128 -1.90 -16.61 13.57
C TYR A 128 -1.18 -15.57 12.70
N LEU A 129 -0.12 -15.99 12.00
CA LEU A 129 0.63 -15.10 11.10
C LEU A 129 -0.23 -14.64 9.91
N SER A 130 -1.04 -15.52 9.35
CA SER A 130 -1.93 -15.20 8.22
C SER A 130 -3.06 -14.26 8.62
N LEU A 131 -3.62 -14.43 9.82
CA LEU A 131 -4.64 -13.51 10.37
C LEU A 131 -4.03 -12.14 10.65
N SER A 132 -2.81 -12.08 11.21
CA SER A 132 -2.11 -10.81 11.41
C SER A 132 -1.77 -10.12 10.09
N LEU A 133 -1.41 -10.89 9.06
CA LEU A 133 -1.23 -10.37 7.70
C LEU A 133 -2.54 -9.79 7.15
N ALA A 134 -3.68 -10.47 7.32
CA ALA A 134 -4.98 -9.91 6.94
C ALA A 134 -5.31 -8.59 7.70
N VAL A 135 -4.92 -8.46 8.97
CA VAL A 135 -5.01 -7.18 9.70
C VAL A 135 -4.10 -6.12 9.07
N ALA A 136 -2.88 -6.49 8.66
CA ALA A 136 -1.95 -5.59 7.98
C ALA A 136 -2.48 -5.12 6.61
N ASP A 137 -3.10 -6.01 5.84
CA ASP A 137 -3.74 -5.68 4.57
C ASP A 137 -4.94 -4.73 4.76
N ALA A 138 -5.79 -4.99 5.77
CA ALA A 138 -6.89 -4.08 6.13
C ALA A 138 -6.38 -2.69 6.55
N TYR A 139 -5.32 -2.65 7.36
CA TYR A 139 -4.66 -1.44 7.78
C TYR A 139 -4.05 -0.67 6.59
N ALA A 140 -3.37 -1.34 5.67
CA ALA A 140 -2.81 -0.71 4.48
C ALA A 140 -3.91 -0.12 3.59
N SER A 141 -5.02 -0.83 3.36
CA SER A 141 -6.17 -0.32 2.61
C SER A 141 -6.79 0.92 3.28
N LEU A 142 -6.87 0.95 4.62
CA LEU A 142 -7.34 2.12 5.37
C LEU A 142 -6.41 3.32 5.19
N ILE A 143 -5.10 3.13 5.39
CA ILE A 143 -4.12 4.23 5.28
C ILE A 143 -4.03 4.77 3.86
N ILE A 144 -4.08 3.91 2.84
CA ILE A 144 -4.14 4.33 1.44
C ILE A 144 -5.42 5.14 1.20
N GLY A 145 -6.58 4.67 1.67
CA GLY A 145 -7.84 5.40 1.55
C GLY A 145 -7.79 6.78 2.21
N VAL A 146 -7.31 6.87 3.44
CA VAL A 146 -7.12 8.15 4.15
C VAL A 146 -6.15 9.07 3.39
N GLY A 147 -5.04 8.51 2.88
CA GLY A 147 -4.06 9.23 2.08
C GLY A 147 -4.65 9.78 0.77
N LEU A 148 -5.51 9.03 0.09
CA LEU A 148 -6.22 9.50 -1.12
C LEU A 148 -7.18 10.64 -0.81
N VAL A 149 -7.89 10.59 0.32
CA VAL A 149 -8.77 11.69 0.73
C VAL A 149 -7.97 12.95 1.01
N ILE A 150 -6.93 12.85 1.84
CA ILE A 150 -6.20 14.01 2.36
C ILE A 150 -5.26 14.60 1.31
N ASN A 151 -4.52 13.77 0.57
CA ASN A 151 -3.50 14.26 -0.37
C ASN A 151 -4.05 14.54 -1.77
N SER A 152 -5.27 14.08 -2.09
CA SER A 152 -5.82 14.21 -3.44
C SER A 152 -7.24 14.79 -3.46
N LEU A 153 -8.20 14.17 -2.78
CA LEU A 153 -9.61 14.57 -2.90
C LEU A 153 -9.87 15.96 -2.29
N LEU A 154 -9.42 16.19 -1.06
CA LEU A 154 -9.64 17.44 -0.34
C LEU A 154 -9.01 18.68 -1.02
N PRO A 155 -7.70 18.67 -1.38
CA PRO A 155 -7.07 19.83 -2.00
C PRO A 155 -7.50 20.01 -3.46
N THR A 156 -7.51 18.94 -4.27
CA THR A 156 -7.68 19.06 -5.73
C THR A 156 -9.15 19.20 -6.15
N VAL A 157 -10.08 18.55 -5.45
CA VAL A 157 -11.51 18.55 -5.83
C VAL A 157 -12.28 19.61 -5.05
N TYR A 158 -12.10 19.67 -3.73
CA TYR A 158 -12.86 20.54 -2.85
C TYR A 158 -12.17 21.87 -2.54
N GLY A 159 -10.91 22.06 -2.94
CA GLY A 159 -10.15 23.30 -2.68
C GLY A 159 -9.92 23.57 -1.20
N MET A 160 -10.06 22.56 -0.34
CA MET A 160 -9.92 22.70 1.11
C MET A 160 -8.50 22.32 1.53
N ASN A 161 -7.73 23.31 1.98
CA ASN A 161 -6.42 23.10 2.57
C ASN A 161 -6.54 22.96 4.09
N LEU A 162 -5.98 21.89 4.65
CA LEU A 162 -6.05 21.54 6.08
C LEU A 162 -5.18 22.45 7.01
N GLY A 163 -4.68 23.59 6.53
CA GLY A 163 -3.85 24.54 7.29
C GLY A 163 -2.42 24.05 7.60
N LEU A 164 -1.64 24.82 8.36
CA LEU A 164 -0.20 24.56 8.62
C LEU A 164 0.08 23.30 9.47
N PHE A 165 -0.78 22.97 10.44
CA PHE A 165 -0.64 21.74 11.25
C PHE A 165 -0.89 20.46 10.43
N SER A 166 -1.36 20.58 9.19
CA SER A 166 -1.59 19.44 8.30
C SER A 166 -0.28 18.77 7.83
N HIS A 167 0.81 19.52 7.66
CA HIS A 167 2.04 18.95 7.10
C HIS A 167 2.70 17.94 8.04
N CYS A 168 2.75 18.24 9.34
CA CYS A 168 3.26 17.26 10.32
C CYS A 168 2.36 16.01 10.37
N TYR A 169 1.04 16.17 10.27
CA TYR A 169 0.11 15.05 10.24
C TYR A 169 0.27 14.20 8.97
N ILE A 170 0.44 14.81 7.80
CA ILE A 170 0.72 14.12 6.54
C ILE A 170 2.03 13.34 6.66
N LEU A 171 3.06 13.92 7.27
CA LEU A 171 4.35 13.25 7.47
C LEU A 171 4.23 12.05 8.43
N VAL A 172 3.42 12.16 9.49
CA VAL A 172 3.09 11.03 10.36
C VAL A 172 2.36 9.94 9.56
N LEU A 173 1.31 10.30 8.81
CA LEU A 173 0.58 9.35 7.95
C LEU A 173 1.50 8.67 6.95
N GLU A 174 2.47 9.37 6.40
CA GLU A 174 3.47 8.81 5.49
C GLU A 174 4.38 7.79 6.19
N ALA A 175 4.79 8.06 7.43
CA ALA A 175 5.55 7.10 8.24
C ALA A 175 4.73 5.83 8.53
N PHE A 176 3.45 5.99 8.86
CA PHE A 176 2.51 4.87 9.05
C PHE A 176 2.26 4.09 7.75
N ARG A 177 2.17 4.78 6.61
CA ARG A 177 2.03 4.16 5.28
C ARG A 177 3.24 3.31 4.94
N LEU A 178 4.45 3.87 5.02
CA LEU A 178 5.69 3.16 4.72
C LEU A 178 5.97 2.03 5.74
N GLY A 179 5.71 2.29 7.01
CA GLY A 179 5.76 1.28 8.07
C GLY A 179 4.81 0.11 7.78
N GLY A 180 3.60 0.42 7.31
CA GLY A 180 2.60 -0.56 6.83
C GLY A 180 3.12 -1.50 5.76
N VAL A 181 3.81 -0.97 4.75
CA VAL A 181 4.42 -1.79 3.70
C VAL A 181 5.41 -2.76 4.32
N VAL A 182 6.31 -2.28 5.18
CA VAL A 182 7.32 -3.10 5.85
C VAL A 182 6.69 -4.13 6.80
N ILE A 183 5.61 -3.79 7.51
CA ILE A 183 4.83 -4.74 8.32
C ILE A 183 4.39 -5.93 7.46
N ILE A 184 3.80 -5.67 6.29
CA ILE A 184 3.36 -6.72 5.35
C ILE A 184 4.55 -7.59 4.91
N VAL A 185 5.67 -6.96 4.54
CA VAL A 185 6.89 -7.69 4.11
C VAL A 185 7.40 -8.63 5.20
N LEU A 186 7.47 -8.15 6.44
CA LEU A 186 7.96 -8.93 7.57
C LEU A 186 7.02 -10.10 7.90
N HIS A 187 5.70 -9.92 7.78
CA HIS A 187 4.74 -11.02 7.95
C HIS A 187 4.91 -12.11 6.88
N LEU A 188 5.16 -11.72 5.63
CA LEU A 188 5.45 -12.67 4.55
C LEU A 188 6.76 -13.44 4.81
N LEU A 189 7.80 -12.73 5.26
CA LEU A 189 9.06 -13.36 5.64
C LEU A 189 8.88 -14.32 6.81
N ALA A 190 8.11 -13.93 7.83
CA ALA A 190 7.79 -14.78 8.98
C ALA A 190 7.00 -16.03 8.58
N LEU A 191 6.05 -15.90 7.64
CA LEU A 191 5.34 -17.05 7.05
C LEU A 191 6.32 -17.98 6.33
N ALA A 192 7.22 -17.45 5.52
CA ALA A 192 8.24 -18.22 4.82
C ALA A 192 9.14 -18.98 5.80
N VAL A 193 9.65 -18.31 6.85
CA VAL A 193 10.45 -18.92 7.92
C VAL A 193 9.66 -20.01 8.65
N ASN A 194 8.41 -19.75 9.00
CA ASN A 194 7.55 -20.71 9.70
C ASN A 194 7.37 -22.00 8.87
N HIS A 195 7.13 -21.88 7.56
CA HIS A 195 7.04 -23.05 6.68
C HIS A 195 8.38 -23.74 6.47
N TYR A 196 9.46 -22.97 6.35
CA TYR A 196 10.81 -23.49 6.22
C TYR A 196 11.19 -24.36 7.42
N ILE A 197 11.00 -23.87 8.65
CA ILE A 197 11.27 -24.64 9.88
C ILE A 197 10.35 -25.86 9.97
N GLY A 198 9.05 -25.70 9.66
CA GLY A 198 8.06 -26.78 9.73
C GLY A 198 8.35 -27.95 8.78
N ILE A 199 8.98 -27.69 7.63
CA ILE A 199 9.35 -28.71 6.65
C ILE A 199 10.71 -29.34 6.97
N LEU A 200 11.70 -28.54 7.34
CA LEU A 200 13.08 -29.01 7.53
C LEU A 200 13.35 -29.61 8.89
N LYS A 201 12.72 -29.09 9.94
CA LYS A 201 13.03 -29.45 11.33
C LYS A 201 11.75 -29.68 12.14
N PRO A 202 10.96 -30.72 11.85
CA PRO A 202 9.67 -30.95 12.50
C PRO A 202 9.77 -31.14 14.02
N LEU A 203 10.85 -31.76 14.54
CA LEU A 203 11.08 -31.88 15.99
C LEU A 203 11.40 -30.52 16.62
N HIS A 204 12.21 -29.70 15.96
CA HIS A 204 12.56 -28.38 16.47
C HIS A 204 11.38 -27.42 16.39
N TYR A 205 10.55 -27.53 15.36
CA TYR A 205 9.32 -26.74 15.17
C TYR A 205 8.39 -26.80 16.39
N ALA A 206 8.20 -27.99 16.97
CA ALA A 206 7.38 -28.17 18.17
C ALA A 206 7.96 -27.49 19.42
N ALA A 207 9.29 -27.33 19.49
CA ALA A 207 9.99 -26.68 20.59
C ALA A 207 10.12 -25.15 20.40
N THR A 208 10.32 -24.68 19.17
CA THR A 208 10.60 -23.25 18.88
C THR A 208 9.37 -22.43 18.55
N VAL A 209 8.42 -22.97 17.79
CA VAL A 209 7.25 -22.22 17.31
C VAL A 209 6.12 -22.31 18.32
N THR A 210 6.30 -21.62 19.44
CA THR A 210 5.28 -21.51 20.49
C THR A 210 4.35 -20.32 20.26
N ARG A 211 3.16 -20.37 20.88
CA ARG A 211 2.19 -19.25 20.84
C ARG A 211 2.78 -17.94 21.38
N ARG A 212 3.59 -18.01 22.45
CA ARG A 212 4.21 -16.83 23.07
C ARG A 212 5.20 -16.18 22.12
N THR A 213 6.09 -16.98 21.51
CA THR A 213 7.06 -16.50 20.52
C THR A 213 6.37 -15.85 19.32
N ALA A 214 5.28 -16.45 18.82
CA ALA A 214 4.51 -15.89 17.71
C ALA A 214 3.88 -14.53 18.05
N ILE A 215 3.29 -14.38 19.25
CA ILE A 215 2.70 -13.09 19.68
C ILE A 215 3.76 -12.01 19.81
N ILE A 216 4.90 -12.32 20.42
CA ILE A 216 6.02 -11.37 20.57
C ILE A 216 6.55 -10.95 19.19
N ALA A 217 6.75 -11.91 18.29
CA ALA A 217 7.21 -11.63 16.93
C ALA A 217 6.21 -10.74 16.17
N ILE A 218 4.90 -11.02 16.26
CA ILE A 218 3.86 -10.19 15.64
C ILE A 218 3.89 -8.77 16.21
N ALA A 219 3.93 -8.61 17.53
CA ALA A 219 4.00 -7.28 18.15
C ALA A 219 5.22 -6.49 17.68
N ALA A 220 6.39 -7.14 17.60
CA ALA A 220 7.61 -6.53 17.07
C ALA A 220 7.46 -6.13 15.60
N MET A 221 6.87 -6.98 14.76
CA MET A 221 6.64 -6.69 13.34
C MET A 221 5.72 -5.49 13.12
N TRP A 222 4.76 -5.23 14.03
CA TRP A 222 3.88 -4.05 13.96
C TRP A 222 4.56 -2.77 14.42
N VAL A 223 5.31 -2.84 15.52
CA VAL A 223 5.84 -1.64 16.19
C VAL A 223 7.14 -1.15 15.56
N ILE A 224 8.09 -2.04 15.30
CA ILE A 224 9.45 -1.67 14.85
C ILE A 224 9.43 -0.86 13.54
N PRO A 225 8.67 -1.25 12.49
CA PRO A 225 8.71 -0.52 11.22
C PRO A 225 8.18 0.92 11.31
N VAL A 226 7.10 1.12 12.06
CA VAL A 226 6.52 2.46 12.25
C VAL A 226 7.48 3.34 13.05
N LEU A 227 8.05 2.81 14.13
CA LEU A 227 9.06 3.52 14.93
C LEU A 227 10.29 3.86 14.10
N PHE A 228 10.74 2.96 13.22
CA PHE A 228 11.86 3.19 12.32
C PHE A 228 11.62 4.44 11.44
N PHE A 229 10.48 4.53 10.75
CA PHE A 229 10.20 5.69 9.90
C PHE A 229 9.96 6.97 10.69
N LEU A 230 9.24 6.92 11.81
CA LEU A 230 9.06 8.08 12.69
C LEU A 230 10.40 8.62 13.21
N SER A 231 11.30 7.71 13.61
CA SER A 231 12.64 8.08 14.06
C SER A 231 13.47 8.64 12.90
N TYR A 232 13.45 8.00 11.73
CA TYR A 232 14.15 8.50 10.55
C TYR A 232 13.73 9.93 10.22
N PHE A 233 12.42 10.19 10.15
CA PHE A 233 11.86 11.50 9.83
C PHE A 233 12.20 12.57 10.88
N SER A 234 12.47 12.15 12.12
CA SER A 234 12.89 13.03 13.22
C SER A 234 14.39 13.32 13.22
N LEU A 235 15.20 12.49 12.55
CA LEU A 235 16.66 12.58 12.55
C LEU A 235 17.22 13.33 11.35
N VAL A 236 16.41 13.64 10.33
CA VAL A 236 16.88 14.39 9.15
C VAL A 236 17.11 15.86 9.51
N PRO A 237 18.33 16.39 9.39
CA PRO A 237 18.62 17.77 9.73
C PRO A 237 17.88 18.76 8.81
N SER A 238 17.26 19.79 9.38
CA SER A 238 16.57 20.88 8.65
C SER A 238 15.42 20.47 7.72
N ASP A 239 14.99 19.22 7.79
CA ASP A 239 13.96 18.60 6.94
C ASP A 239 13.02 17.74 7.81
N GLY A 240 11.92 17.23 7.25
CA GLY A 240 10.98 16.37 7.98
C GLY A 240 10.43 17.05 9.24
N PHE A 241 10.45 16.35 10.39
CA PHE A 241 9.94 16.90 11.66
C PHE A 241 10.82 18.02 12.25
N GLN A 242 12.05 18.18 11.79
CA GLN A 242 12.92 19.28 12.22
C GLN A 242 12.70 20.57 11.41
N SER A 243 11.99 20.49 10.29
CA SER A 243 11.68 21.68 9.49
C SER A 243 10.58 22.53 10.11
N GLN A 244 10.62 23.84 9.86
CA GLN A 244 9.59 24.76 10.35
C GLN A 244 8.21 24.34 9.82
N TYR A 245 7.27 24.07 10.73
CA TYR A 245 5.93 23.55 10.45
C TYR A 245 5.90 22.22 9.66
N CYS A 246 6.97 21.42 9.69
CA CYS A 246 7.11 20.18 8.90
C CYS A 246 6.92 20.38 7.38
N SER A 247 7.21 21.58 6.88
CA SER A 247 6.91 21.99 5.50
C SER A 247 7.92 21.47 4.47
N ARG A 248 9.15 21.19 4.89
CA ARG A 248 10.17 20.61 4.01
C ARG A 248 10.12 19.08 4.15
N VAL A 249 10.06 18.40 3.01
CA VAL A 249 10.05 16.93 2.90
C VAL A 249 10.94 16.44 1.75
N ASP A 250 11.93 17.24 1.35
CA ASP A 250 12.78 16.95 0.18
C ASP A 250 13.58 15.66 0.39
N PHE A 251 13.91 15.34 1.64
CA PHE A 251 14.57 14.09 2.02
C PHE A 251 13.84 12.85 1.50
N LEU A 252 12.51 12.87 1.38
CA LEU A 252 11.73 11.76 0.81
C LEU A 252 12.08 11.50 -0.65
N LEU A 253 12.57 12.51 -1.36
CA LEU A 253 12.97 12.45 -2.76
C LEU A 253 14.48 12.29 -2.93
N ARG A 254 15.29 12.23 -1.87
CA ARG A 254 16.75 12.04 -1.98
C ARG A 254 17.13 10.57 -2.04
N VAL A 255 18.22 10.27 -2.76
CA VAL A 255 18.75 8.90 -2.93
C VAL A 255 18.89 8.13 -1.62
N PRO A 256 19.44 8.69 -0.52
CA PRO A 256 19.66 7.92 0.71
C PRO A 256 18.36 7.35 1.28
N PHE A 257 17.28 8.14 1.27
CA PHE A 257 15.99 7.68 1.77
C PHE A 257 15.35 6.64 0.85
N ARG A 258 15.43 6.87 -0.48
CA ARG A 258 14.90 5.94 -1.47
C ARG A 258 15.56 4.56 -1.35
N VAL A 259 16.89 4.54 -1.34
CA VAL A 259 17.68 3.31 -1.19
C VAL A 259 17.38 2.62 0.14
N THR A 260 17.38 3.37 1.27
CA THR A 260 17.08 2.80 2.59
C THR A 260 15.73 2.10 2.61
N THR A 261 14.69 2.75 2.09
CA THR A 261 13.33 2.20 2.06
C THR A 261 13.24 1.00 1.12
N SER A 262 13.89 1.04 -0.05
CA SER A 262 13.90 -0.08 -1.01
C SER A 262 14.65 -1.30 -0.48
N VAL A 263 15.73 -1.12 0.28
CA VAL A 263 16.48 -2.23 0.91
C VAL A 263 15.57 -3.03 1.86
N LEU A 264 14.70 -2.35 2.62
CA LEU A 264 13.72 -2.99 3.51
C LEU A 264 12.71 -3.89 2.77
N PHE A 265 12.56 -3.71 1.45
CA PHE A 265 11.73 -4.55 0.60
C PHE A 265 12.53 -5.67 -0.08
N PHE A 266 13.66 -5.33 -0.73
CA PHE A 266 14.44 -6.28 -1.53
C PHE A 266 15.17 -7.33 -0.68
N VAL A 267 15.68 -6.97 0.49
CA VAL A 267 16.40 -7.94 1.35
C VAL A 267 15.47 -9.07 1.82
N PRO A 268 14.30 -8.79 2.43
CA PRO A 268 13.34 -9.86 2.76
C PRO A 268 12.92 -10.69 1.55
N LEU A 269 12.75 -10.05 0.38
CA LEU A 269 12.37 -10.75 -0.84
C LEU A 269 13.44 -11.79 -1.26
N ILE A 270 14.71 -11.40 -1.26
CA ILE A 270 15.81 -12.32 -1.59
C ILE A 270 15.85 -13.48 -0.58
N LEU A 271 15.68 -13.19 0.71
CA LEU A 271 15.63 -14.22 1.75
C LEU A 271 14.46 -15.20 1.53
N MET A 272 13.26 -14.69 1.25
CA MET A 272 12.08 -15.51 0.93
C MET A 272 12.32 -16.39 -0.29
N SER A 273 12.79 -15.81 -1.38
CA SER A 273 13.11 -16.53 -2.62
C SER A 273 14.12 -17.65 -2.39
N GLY A 274 15.19 -17.38 -1.63
CA GLY A 274 16.19 -18.38 -1.25
C GLY A 274 15.59 -19.53 -0.43
N MET A 275 14.81 -19.23 0.62
CA MET A 275 14.15 -20.24 1.45
C MET A 275 13.21 -21.13 0.63
N TYR A 276 12.37 -20.53 -0.22
CA TYR A 276 11.42 -21.28 -1.06
C TYR A 276 12.12 -22.13 -2.12
N THR A 277 13.17 -21.61 -2.74
CA THR A 277 13.96 -22.35 -3.73
C THR A 277 14.61 -23.58 -3.10
N HIS A 278 15.26 -23.40 -1.94
CA HIS A 278 15.85 -24.51 -1.19
C HIS A 278 14.79 -25.55 -0.78
N MET A 279 13.65 -25.08 -0.26
CA MET A 279 12.55 -25.94 0.14
C MET A 279 11.98 -26.73 -1.03
N PHE A 280 11.83 -26.12 -2.20
CA PHE A 280 11.35 -26.79 -3.41
C PHE A 280 12.31 -27.88 -3.90
N ILE A 281 13.61 -27.60 -3.90
CA ILE A 281 14.65 -28.59 -4.25
C ILE A 281 14.57 -29.80 -3.30
N LEU A 282 14.46 -29.55 -2.00
CA LEU A 282 14.37 -30.61 -0.99
C LEU A 282 13.12 -31.46 -1.14
N VAL A 283 11.95 -30.84 -1.36
CA VAL A 283 10.70 -31.57 -1.63
C VAL A 283 10.85 -32.47 -2.84
N ARG A 284 11.41 -31.96 -3.96
CA ARG A 284 11.60 -32.75 -5.18
C ARG A 284 12.60 -33.89 -4.98
N LYS A 285 13.68 -33.68 -4.23
CA LYS A 285 14.63 -34.73 -3.88
C LYS A 285 13.96 -35.84 -3.05
N HIS A 286 13.11 -35.47 -2.09
CA HIS A 286 12.39 -36.43 -1.25
C HIS A 286 11.31 -37.20 -2.03
N GLN A 287 10.62 -36.55 -2.97
CA GLN A 287 9.63 -37.19 -3.85
C GLN A 287 10.27 -38.20 -4.82
N ARG A 288 11.49 -37.92 -5.33
CA ARG A 288 12.23 -38.84 -6.20
C ARG A 288 12.79 -40.05 -5.45
N GLY A 289 13.04 -39.93 -4.14
CA GLY A 289 13.65 -40.97 -3.32
C GLY A 289 12.69 -41.92 -2.60
N LEU A 290 11.39 -41.59 -2.47
CA LEU A 290 10.47 -42.34 -1.60
C LEU A 290 9.10 -42.59 -2.25
N LEU A 291 9.03 -43.65 -3.05
CA LEU A 291 7.81 -44.45 -3.16
C LEU A 291 7.63 -45.19 -1.80
N GLN A 292 6.49 -44.96 -1.12
CA GLN A 292 5.95 -45.79 -0.02
C GLN A 292 6.48 -45.59 1.44
N THR A 293 6.37 -44.41 2.03
CA THR A 293 6.39 -44.27 3.52
C THR A 293 5.31 -43.31 4.04
N PRO A 294 4.80 -43.48 5.29
CA PRO A 294 3.77 -42.62 5.90
C PRO A 294 4.17 -41.14 5.98
N THR A 295 5.48 -40.85 5.95
CA THR A 295 6.08 -39.52 5.79
C THR A 295 5.59 -38.78 4.53
N SER A 296 5.21 -39.51 3.48
CA SER A 296 4.69 -38.96 2.22
C SER A 296 3.38 -38.18 2.40
N ARG A 297 2.48 -38.61 3.31
CA ARG A 297 1.20 -37.94 3.54
C ARG A 297 1.35 -36.63 4.32
N GLN A 298 2.28 -36.59 5.28
CA GLN A 298 2.67 -35.37 6.01
C GLN A 298 3.37 -34.38 5.08
N LEU A 299 4.29 -34.88 4.23
CA LEU A 299 4.96 -34.09 3.20
C LEU A 299 3.96 -33.48 2.22
N HIS A 300 2.98 -34.25 1.73
CA HIS A 300 1.93 -33.74 0.82
C HIS A 300 1.13 -32.59 1.44
N LYS A 301 0.77 -32.70 2.72
CA LYS A 301 0.08 -31.61 3.44
C LYS A 301 0.96 -30.36 3.56
N ASN A 302 2.23 -30.54 3.90
CA ASN A 302 3.20 -29.44 4.02
C ASN A 302 3.49 -28.77 2.67
N VAL A 303 3.54 -29.53 1.58
CA VAL A 303 3.65 -29.02 0.21
C VAL A 303 2.41 -28.23 -0.17
N LYS A 304 1.21 -28.70 0.18
CA LYS A 304 -0.03 -27.95 -0.10
C LYS A 304 -0.08 -26.60 0.63
N ALA A 305 0.37 -26.56 1.88
CA ALA A 305 0.49 -25.33 2.67
C ALA A 305 1.54 -24.37 2.08
N THR A 306 2.68 -24.90 1.65
CA THR A 306 3.73 -24.15 0.94
C THR A 306 3.19 -23.45 -0.32
N ILE A 307 2.42 -24.17 -1.15
CA ILE A 307 1.86 -23.61 -2.39
C ILE A 307 1.02 -22.37 -2.09
N THR A 308 0.25 -22.38 -1.00
CA THR A 308 -0.54 -21.21 -0.58
C THR A 308 0.36 -20.01 -0.32
N THR A 309 1.46 -20.19 0.41
CA THR A 309 2.38 -19.09 0.69
C THR A 309 3.20 -18.64 -0.52
N LEU A 310 3.49 -19.54 -1.46
CA LEU A 310 4.08 -19.17 -2.76
C LEU A 310 3.12 -18.31 -3.60
N LEU A 311 1.81 -18.62 -3.57
CA LEU A 311 0.81 -17.78 -4.22
C LEU A 311 0.73 -16.39 -3.58
N ILE A 312 0.71 -16.32 -2.24
CA ILE A 312 0.71 -15.03 -1.50
C ILE A 312 2.00 -14.22 -1.81
N LEU A 313 3.15 -14.88 -1.90
CA LEU A 313 4.39 -14.21 -2.30
C LEU A 313 4.33 -13.73 -3.75
N GLY A 314 3.76 -14.55 -4.65
CA GLY A 314 3.58 -14.19 -6.06
C GLY A 314 2.72 -12.94 -6.22
N THR A 315 1.59 -12.85 -5.51
CA THR A 315 0.73 -11.65 -5.52
C THR A 315 1.44 -10.44 -4.95
N TYR A 316 2.27 -10.64 -3.92
CA TYR A 316 3.10 -9.57 -3.36
C TYR A 316 4.11 -9.01 -4.37
N ILE A 317 4.85 -9.87 -5.06
CA ILE A 317 5.82 -9.44 -6.08
C ILE A 317 5.08 -8.68 -7.19
N LEU A 318 4.00 -9.23 -7.73
CA LEU A 318 3.25 -8.60 -8.83
C LEU A 318 2.59 -7.27 -8.41
N GLY A 319 2.04 -7.21 -7.20
CA GLY A 319 1.33 -6.03 -6.70
C GLY A 319 2.25 -4.88 -6.29
N TRP A 320 3.43 -5.18 -5.74
CA TRP A 320 4.34 -4.15 -5.18
C TRP A 320 5.58 -3.86 -6.02
N MET A 321 6.05 -4.79 -6.87
CA MET A 321 7.26 -4.55 -7.67
C MET A 321 7.21 -3.28 -8.50
N PRO A 322 6.13 -2.99 -9.26
CA PRO A 322 6.06 -1.76 -10.03
C PRO A 322 6.21 -0.51 -9.15
N ALA A 323 5.61 -0.54 -7.95
CA ALA A 323 5.67 0.55 -6.99
C ALA A 323 7.11 0.78 -6.48
N VAL A 324 7.79 -0.29 -6.08
CA VAL A 324 9.14 -0.20 -5.49
C VAL A 324 10.18 0.15 -6.54
N LEU A 325 10.05 -0.38 -7.75
CA LEU A 325 10.92 -0.03 -8.88
C LEU A 325 10.74 1.44 -9.27
N TYR A 326 9.50 1.91 -9.42
CA TYR A 326 9.24 3.32 -9.66
C TYR A 326 9.79 4.20 -8.53
N PHE A 327 9.59 3.79 -7.27
CA PHE A 327 10.04 4.53 -6.09
C PHE A 327 11.57 4.67 -6.02
N ILE A 328 12.35 3.62 -6.34
CA ILE A 328 13.82 3.70 -6.29
C ILE A 328 14.41 4.45 -7.49
N LEU A 329 13.76 4.35 -8.66
CA LEU A 329 14.25 4.97 -9.89
C LEU A 329 13.92 6.47 -9.99
N THR A 330 12.89 6.92 -9.27
CA THR A 330 12.41 8.31 -9.34
C THR A 330 12.74 9.09 -8.07
N CYS A 331 13.74 9.95 -8.17
CA CYS A 331 14.22 10.77 -7.06
C CYS A 331 14.90 12.04 -7.61
N LEU A 332 15.39 12.95 -6.77
CA LEU A 332 16.04 14.19 -7.23
C LEU A 332 17.33 13.89 -8.01
N ASP A 333 18.16 12.99 -7.48
CA ASP A 333 19.49 12.65 -8.01
C ASP A 333 19.56 11.23 -8.60
N CYS A 334 18.46 10.75 -9.17
CA CYS A 334 18.33 9.40 -9.75
C CYS A 334 18.46 9.40 -11.27
N PRO A 335 18.61 8.23 -11.92
CA PRO A 335 18.60 8.12 -13.38
C PRO A 335 17.37 8.73 -14.04
N ILE A 336 16.25 8.78 -13.32
CA ILE A 336 15.01 9.44 -13.73
C ILE A 336 14.70 10.53 -12.69
N PRO A 337 15.09 11.79 -12.93
CA PRO A 337 14.80 12.89 -12.03
C PRO A 337 13.28 13.08 -11.87
N TYR A 338 12.77 12.96 -10.65
CA TYR A 338 11.32 13.06 -10.38
C TYR A 338 10.67 14.35 -10.91
N PRO A 339 11.30 15.55 -10.80
CA PRO A 339 10.73 16.79 -11.33
C PRO A 339 10.62 16.85 -12.87
N GLU A 340 11.43 16.07 -13.58
CA GLU A 340 11.46 16.05 -15.05
C GLU A 340 10.41 15.12 -15.64
N ILE A 341 9.76 14.28 -14.82
CA ILE A 341 8.73 13.35 -15.29
C ILE A 341 7.48 14.14 -15.67
N PRO A 342 7.04 14.11 -16.93
CA PRO A 342 5.89 14.88 -17.34
C PRO A 342 4.61 14.33 -16.71
N LEU A 343 3.64 15.23 -16.48
CA LEU A 343 2.43 14.93 -15.73
C LEU A 343 1.61 13.79 -16.36
N TRP A 344 1.57 13.73 -17.69
CA TRP A 344 0.88 12.70 -18.47
C TRP A 344 1.49 11.30 -18.30
N VAL A 345 2.73 11.17 -17.81
CA VAL A 345 3.32 9.88 -17.39
C VAL A 345 3.04 9.65 -15.91
N ARG A 346 3.31 10.67 -15.08
CA ARG A 346 3.25 10.55 -13.61
C ARG A 346 1.87 10.13 -13.11
N ILE A 347 0.80 10.73 -13.64
CA ILE A 347 -0.56 10.44 -13.18
C ILE A 347 -0.97 9.00 -13.55
N PRO A 348 -0.92 8.55 -14.82
CA PRO A 348 -1.26 7.17 -15.16
C PRO A 348 -0.39 6.13 -14.45
N THR A 349 0.92 6.37 -14.28
CA THR A 349 1.79 5.48 -13.51
C THR A 349 1.35 5.38 -12.05
N GLY A 350 0.99 6.50 -11.43
CA GLY A 350 0.43 6.52 -10.07
C GLY A 350 -0.87 5.74 -9.95
N ILE A 351 -1.80 5.92 -10.90
CA ILE A 351 -3.07 5.17 -10.95
C ILE A 351 -2.80 3.68 -11.10
N PHE A 352 -1.91 3.28 -12.01
CA PHE A 352 -1.54 1.90 -12.25
C PHE A 352 -0.93 1.24 -11.00
N ILE A 353 0.04 1.90 -10.36
CA ILE A 353 0.69 1.40 -9.15
C ILE A 353 -0.33 1.21 -8.01
N ASN A 354 -1.14 2.23 -7.73
CA ASN A 354 -2.12 2.11 -6.65
C ASN A 354 -3.20 1.07 -6.97
N SER A 355 -3.60 0.93 -8.24
CA SER A 355 -4.53 -0.12 -8.67
C SER A 355 -3.96 -1.51 -8.41
N MET A 356 -2.68 -1.73 -8.73
CA MET A 356 -1.99 -3.01 -8.44
C MET A 356 -1.94 -3.32 -6.95
N ILE A 357 -1.65 -2.33 -6.11
CA ILE A 357 -1.63 -2.49 -4.65
C ILE A 357 -3.03 -2.85 -4.12
N VAL A 358 -4.06 -2.14 -4.58
CA VAL A 358 -5.45 -2.41 -4.15
C VAL A 358 -5.92 -3.79 -4.62
N ILE A 359 -5.67 -4.14 -5.88
CA ILE A 359 -5.99 -5.47 -6.44
C ILE A 359 -5.33 -6.56 -5.59
N LYS A 360 -4.05 -6.40 -5.24
CA LYS A 360 -3.37 -7.35 -4.35
C LYS A 360 -4.13 -7.53 -3.04
N SER A 361 -4.53 -6.45 -2.38
CA SER A 361 -5.22 -6.52 -1.09
C SER A 361 -6.60 -7.23 -1.17
N PHE A 362 -7.18 -7.42 -2.36
CA PHE A 362 -8.35 -8.27 -2.59
C PHE A 362 -8.02 -9.74 -2.78
N VAL A 363 -6.91 -10.03 -3.46
CA VAL A 363 -6.53 -11.39 -3.81
C VAL A 363 -6.17 -12.20 -2.56
N ASP A 364 -5.58 -11.57 -1.55
CA ASP A 364 -5.12 -12.26 -0.34
C ASP A 364 -6.28 -12.92 0.46
N PRO A 365 -7.41 -12.23 0.76
CA PRO A 365 -8.62 -12.86 1.29
C PRO A 365 -9.13 -14.06 0.48
N ILE A 366 -9.12 -13.95 -0.85
CA ILE A 366 -9.57 -15.03 -1.74
C ILE A 366 -8.65 -16.24 -1.60
N ILE A 367 -7.34 -16.02 -1.58
CA ILE A 367 -6.34 -17.08 -1.37
C ILE A 367 -6.61 -17.76 -0.02
N TYR A 368 -6.86 -17.01 1.05
CA TYR A 368 -7.14 -17.57 2.37
C TYR A 368 -8.37 -18.50 2.35
N VAL A 369 -9.50 -18.05 1.81
CA VAL A 369 -10.74 -18.84 1.77
C VAL A 369 -10.60 -20.10 0.90
N VAL A 370 -9.90 -20.01 -0.23
CA VAL A 370 -9.75 -21.14 -1.16
C VAL A 370 -8.74 -22.16 -0.64
N ARG A 371 -7.67 -21.70 0.02
CA ARG A 371 -6.48 -22.50 0.27
C ARG A 371 -6.28 -22.92 1.71
N MET A 372 -6.83 -22.18 2.68
CA MET A 372 -6.71 -22.51 4.11
C MET A 372 -7.98 -23.24 4.57
N PRO A 373 -7.92 -24.56 4.84
CA PRO A 373 -9.10 -25.34 5.24
C PRO A 373 -9.79 -24.80 6.50
N GLU A 374 -9.01 -24.26 7.44
CA GLU A 374 -9.50 -23.67 8.67
C GLU A 374 -10.42 -22.49 8.39
N ILE A 375 -9.97 -21.56 7.55
CA ILE A 375 -10.74 -20.38 7.14
C ILE A 375 -11.91 -20.78 6.25
N LYS A 376 -11.70 -21.68 5.28
CA LYS A 376 -12.76 -22.22 4.43
C LYS A 376 -13.92 -22.80 5.25
N ASN A 377 -13.61 -23.61 6.25
CA ASN A 377 -14.61 -24.24 7.12
C ASN A 377 -15.31 -23.21 8.02
N ALA A 378 -14.57 -22.22 8.52
CA ALA A 378 -15.13 -21.11 9.30
C ALA A 378 -16.11 -20.28 8.46
N MET A 379 -15.73 -19.90 7.23
CA MET A 379 -16.59 -19.19 6.29
C MET A 379 -17.85 -20.00 5.95
N GLY A 380 -17.72 -21.31 5.73
CA GLY A 380 -18.87 -22.19 5.53
C GLY A 380 -19.79 -22.28 6.75
N ALA A 381 -19.25 -22.19 7.97
CA ALA A 381 -20.05 -22.12 9.19
C ALA A 381 -20.82 -20.79 9.30
N ILE A 382 -20.15 -19.66 9.03
CA ILE A 382 -20.78 -18.32 8.99
C ILE A 382 -21.93 -18.29 7.99
N TRP A 383 -21.71 -18.84 6.78
CA TRP A 383 -22.75 -18.91 5.75
C TRP A 383 -23.95 -19.73 6.19
N ARG A 384 -23.71 -20.92 6.79
CA ARG A 384 -24.79 -21.77 7.32
C ARG A 384 -25.56 -21.12 8.45
N THR A 385 -24.90 -20.38 9.35
CA THR A 385 -25.61 -19.64 10.41
C THR A 385 -26.48 -18.50 9.87
N ARG A 386 -26.14 -17.93 8.70
CA ARG A 386 -26.99 -16.95 8.00
C ARG A 386 -28.13 -17.58 7.20
N CYS A 387 -27.91 -18.78 6.65
CA CYS A 387 -28.94 -19.52 5.91
C CYS A 387 -29.85 -20.40 6.78
N GLY A 388 -29.62 -20.50 8.09
CA GLY A 388 -30.43 -21.36 8.95
C GLY A 388 -30.15 -21.18 10.45
N ALA A 389 -30.90 -20.27 11.08
CA ALA A 389 -31.18 -20.30 12.51
C ALA A 389 -32.65 -19.95 12.76
N HIS A 390 -33.54 -20.68 12.09
CA HIS A 390 -34.92 -20.90 12.51
C HIS A 390 -35.24 -22.41 12.47
N THR A 391 -34.30 -23.20 12.98
CA THR A 391 -34.57 -24.60 13.32
C THR A 391 -34.15 -24.80 14.75
N SER A 392 -35.12 -24.62 15.64
CA SER A 392 -35.08 -25.09 17.00
C SER A 392 -34.76 -26.58 17.00
N LEU A 393 -33.50 -26.92 17.26
CA LEU A 393 -33.18 -28.18 17.92
C LEU A 393 -32.61 -27.82 19.29
N ALA A 394 -33.52 -27.72 20.25
CA ALA A 394 -33.21 -28.02 21.63
C ALA A 394 -32.59 -29.42 21.64
N THR A 395 -31.27 -29.49 21.80
CA THR A 395 -30.61 -30.70 22.30
C THR A 395 -30.11 -30.31 23.67
N GLU A 396 -30.94 -30.62 24.68
CA GLU A 396 -30.50 -30.76 26.05
C GLU A 396 -29.27 -31.66 26.06
N PHE A 397 -28.14 -31.13 26.55
CA PHE A 397 -26.99 -31.93 26.92
C PHE A 397 -27.09 -32.20 28.42
N PRO A 398 -27.25 -33.46 28.88
CA PRO A 398 -27.03 -33.78 30.27
C PRO A 398 -25.54 -33.67 30.56
N LEU A 399 -25.20 -32.91 31.61
CA LEU A 399 -23.92 -33.09 32.30
C LEU A 399 -23.85 -34.55 32.76
N HIS A 400 -22.91 -35.33 32.21
CA HIS A 400 -22.53 -36.59 32.84
C HIS A 400 -21.16 -36.46 33.50
N SER A 401 -21.25 -36.39 34.83
CA SER A 401 -20.17 -36.61 35.78
C SER A 401 -19.52 -37.97 35.55
N ARG A 402 -18.25 -38.01 35.89
CA ARG A 402 -17.31 -39.11 35.72
C ARG A 402 -17.47 -40.09 36.89
N THR A 403 -18.02 -41.28 36.66
CA THR A 403 -17.69 -42.51 37.40
C THR A 403 -18.26 -43.75 36.69
N ASP A 404 -17.44 -44.80 36.74
CA ASP A 404 -17.77 -46.22 36.68
C ASP A 404 -17.71 -47.04 35.38
N ILE A 405 -16.87 -48.06 35.55
CA ILE A 405 -16.52 -49.27 34.81
C ILE A 405 -17.75 -50.17 34.66
N HIS A 406 -18.09 -50.61 33.44
CA HIS A 406 -18.32 -52.03 33.08
C HIS A 406 -18.82 -52.19 31.63
N ARG A 407 -18.39 -53.29 30.98
CA ARG A 407 -18.78 -53.78 29.66
C ARG A 407 -20.30 -53.81 29.44
N VAL A 408 -20.78 -53.34 28.28
CA VAL A 408 -21.85 -54.01 27.49
C VAL A 408 -21.63 -53.73 26.00
N THR A 409 -21.47 -54.81 25.22
CA THR A 409 -21.55 -54.87 23.75
C THR A 409 -22.98 -54.67 23.27
N PHE A 410 -23.23 -53.78 22.31
CA PHE A 410 -24.39 -53.86 21.43
C PHE A 410 -24.07 -53.41 20.00
N ASN A 411 -24.24 -54.35 19.07
CA ASN A 411 -24.34 -54.12 17.63
C ASN A 411 -25.62 -53.32 17.31
N VAL A 412 -25.51 -52.18 16.64
CA VAL A 412 -26.65 -51.57 15.93
C VAL A 412 -26.20 -50.96 14.60
N VAL A 413 -26.50 -51.69 13.53
CA VAL A 413 -27.04 -51.29 12.22
C VAL A 413 -26.63 -49.92 11.66
N SER A 414 -25.82 -49.97 10.60
CA SER A 414 -25.59 -48.88 9.64
C SER A 414 -26.91 -48.46 8.96
N ARG A 415 -27.47 -47.31 9.33
CA ARG A 415 -28.45 -46.59 8.49
C ARG A 415 -27.72 -45.56 7.63
N LYS A 416 -27.61 -45.85 6.32
CA LYS A 416 -27.36 -44.85 5.28
C LYS A 416 -28.58 -43.92 5.22
N THR A 417 -28.48 -42.71 5.75
CA THR A 417 -29.42 -41.64 5.41
C THR A 417 -28.93 -40.94 4.16
N LYS A 418 -29.70 -41.15 3.09
CA LYS A 418 -29.60 -40.50 1.79
C LYS A 418 -30.07 -39.05 1.99
N VAL A 419 -29.14 -38.09 2.01
CA VAL A 419 -29.49 -36.67 1.97
C VAL A 419 -29.72 -36.30 0.51
N ASN A 420 -30.98 -36.36 0.09
CA ASN A 420 -31.44 -35.79 -1.18
C ASN A 420 -31.66 -34.28 -1.00
N GLY A 421 -31.27 -33.51 -2.01
CA GLY A 421 -31.76 -32.16 -2.25
C GLY A 421 -31.10 -31.06 -1.42
N VAL A 422 -29.93 -30.60 -1.86
CA VAL A 422 -29.50 -29.22 -1.57
C VAL A 422 -30.04 -28.38 -2.71
N SER A 423 -31.10 -27.61 -2.46
CA SER A 423 -31.42 -26.44 -3.27
C SER A 423 -30.32 -25.40 -3.07
N PRO A 424 -29.79 -24.78 -4.13
CA PRO A 424 -28.88 -23.65 -3.97
C PRO A 424 -29.66 -22.42 -3.49
N CYS A 425 -29.09 -21.71 -2.51
CA CYS A 425 -29.37 -20.28 -2.31
C CYS A 425 -28.78 -19.48 -3.47
#